data_AF-A0A2E8AH24-F1
#
_entry.id   AF-A0A2E8AH24-F1
#
_cell.length_a   1.000
_cell.length_b   1.000
_cell.length_c   1.000
_cell.angle_alpha   90.00
_cell.angle_beta   90.00
_cell.angle_gamma   90.00
#
_symmetry.space_group_name_H-M   'P 1'
#
loop_
_entity.id
_entity.type
_entity.pdbx_description
1 polymer ?
#
loop_
_entity_poly.entity_id
_entity_poly.type
_entity_poly.pdbx_seq_one_letter_code
_entity_poly.pdbx_strand_id
1 'polypeptide(L)' 'MSKLLHWVDERLPVIEAWNKHLGKYYAPKNFNIWYFFGSLAMLVLVNQLVTGIWLT' A
#
# COMPACT_ATOMS: atom_id res chain seq x y z
N MET A 1 13.75 -1.32 -18.38
CA MET A 1 12.86 -1.95 -17.38
C MET A 1 13.49 -3.26 -16.94
N SER A 2 13.60 -3.55 -15.64
CA SER A 2 14.28 -4.78 -15.16
C SER A 2 13.66 -6.05 -15.77
N LYS A 3 14.50 -6.98 -16.26
CA LYS A 3 14.07 -8.26 -16.87
C LYS A 3 13.20 -9.09 -15.93
N LEU A 4 13.42 -8.98 -14.62
CA LEU A 4 12.62 -9.64 -13.59
C LEU A 4 11.22 -9.03 -13.49
N LEU A 5 11.10 -7.69 -13.55
CA LEU A 5 9.80 -7.01 -13.52
C LEU A 5 8.92 -7.42 -14.71
N HIS A 6 9.51 -7.53 -15.92
CA HIS A 6 8.78 -7.97 -17.11
C HIS A 6 8.30 -9.43 -17.00
N TRP A 7 9.16 -10.32 -16.51
CA TRP A 7 8.82 -11.74 -16.31
C TRP A 7 7.72 -11.93 -15.25
N VAL A 8 7.68 -11.08 -14.22
CA VAL A 8 6.61 -11.07 -13.20
C VAL A 8 5.33 -10.50 -13.79
N ASP A 9 5.41 -9.38 -14.52
CA ASP A 9 4.24 -8.71 -15.11
C ASP A 9 3.52 -9.60 -16.15
N GLU A 10 4.26 -10.44 -16.88
CA GLU A 10 3.70 -11.47 -17.78
C GLU A 10 2.86 -12.53 -17.06
N ARG A 11 3.14 -12.82 -15.78
CA ARG A 11 2.45 -13.88 -15.01
C ARG A 11 1.36 -13.32 -14.11
N LEU A 12 1.61 -12.14 -13.55
CA LEU A 12 0.72 -11.42 -12.67
C LEU A 12 0.76 -9.97 -13.15
N PRO A 13 -0.35 -9.36 -13.57
CA PRO A 13 -0.35 -8.00 -14.12
C PRO A 13 -0.15 -6.96 -12.99
N VAL A 14 1.07 -6.90 -12.44
CA VAL A 14 1.44 -6.07 -11.30
C VAL A 14 1.44 -4.59 -11.69
N ILE A 15 1.90 -4.26 -12.90
CA ILE A 15 1.94 -2.88 -13.40
C ILE A 15 0.50 -2.38 -13.63
N GLU A 16 -0.37 -3.21 -14.19
CA GLU A 16 -1.78 -2.86 -14.38
C GLU A 16 -2.49 -2.69 -13.03
N ALA A 17 -2.32 -3.64 -12.10
CA ALA A 17 -2.90 -3.56 -10.76
C ALA A 17 -2.42 -2.31 -9.99
N TRP A 18 -1.12 -2.00 -10.08
CA TRP A 18 -0.56 -0.78 -9.52
C TRP A 18 -1.21 0.47 -10.11
N ASN A 19 -1.31 0.54 -11.45
CA ASN A 19 -1.94 1.68 -12.12
C ASN A 19 -3.42 1.82 -11.73
N LYS A 20 -4.15 0.72 -11.59
CA LYS A 20 -5.57 0.70 -11.25
C LYS A 20 -5.85 1.14 -9.82
N HIS A 21 -5.03 0.71 -8.86
CA HIS A 21 -5.32 0.92 -7.44
C HIS A 21 -4.54 2.05 -6.79
N LEU A 22 -3.35 2.38 -7.30
CA LEU A 22 -2.43 3.32 -6.65
C LEU A 22 -1.98 4.44 -7.60
N GLY A 23 -1.49 4.10 -8.78
CA GLY A 23 -0.81 5.04 -9.68
C GLY A 23 -1.73 6.03 -10.41
N LYS A 24 -2.94 5.62 -10.79
CA LYS A 24 -3.92 6.49 -11.48
C LYS A 24 -5.16 6.80 -10.63
N TYR A 25 -5.15 6.39 -9.37
CA TYR A 25 -6.23 6.70 -8.44
C TYR A 25 -6.02 8.11 -7.88
N TYR A 26 -6.70 9.09 -8.45
CA TYR A 26 -6.52 10.49 -8.06
C TYR A 26 -7.15 10.75 -6.69
N ALA A 27 -6.35 11.28 -5.76
CA ALA A 27 -6.85 11.70 -4.46
C ALA A 27 -7.67 13.00 -4.61
N PRO A 28 -8.81 13.15 -3.91
CA PRO A 28 -9.62 14.36 -3.95
C PRO A 28 -8.81 15.60 -3.56
N LYS A 29 -9.00 16.73 -4.26
CA LYS A 29 -8.25 17.98 -3.99
C LYS A 29 -8.58 18.63 -2.64
N ASN A 30 -9.70 18.25 -2.02
CA ASN A 30 -10.16 18.75 -0.72
C ASN A 30 -9.74 17.83 0.45
N PHE A 31 -8.72 16.98 0.25
CA PHE A 31 -8.17 16.13 1.30
C PHE A 31 -7.61 16.99 2.43
N ASN A 32 -8.05 16.73 3.66
CA ASN A 32 -7.55 17.39 4.86
C ASN A 32 -6.67 16.43 5.69
N ILE A 33 -6.03 16.96 6.74
CA ILE A 33 -5.13 16.18 7.60
C ILE A 33 -5.82 14.98 8.27
N TRP A 34 -7.14 15.04 8.52
CA TRP A 34 -7.86 14.01 9.27
C TRP A 34 -7.91 12.66 8.55
N TYR A 35 -7.85 12.67 7.22
CA TYR A 35 -7.83 11.42 6.45
C TYR A 35 -6.53 10.61 6.65
N PHE A 36 -5.46 11.21 7.17
CA PHE A 36 -4.25 10.47 7.54
C PHE A 36 -4.44 9.58 8.77
N PHE A 37 -5.43 9.85 9.63
CA PHE A 37 -5.64 9.00 10.81
C PHE A 37 -5.99 7.55 10.45
N GLY A 38 -6.57 7.30 9.28
CA GLY A 38 -6.78 5.94 8.78
C GLY A 38 -5.45 5.19 8.52
N SER A 39 -4.48 5.83 7.88
CA SER A 39 -3.16 5.21 7.66
C SER A 39 -2.34 5.13 8.95
N LEU A 40 -2.48 6.09 9.85
CA LEU A 40 -1.88 6.04 11.19
C LEU A 40 -2.46 4.86 12.01
N ALA A 41 -3.77 4.60 11.92
CA ALA A 41 -4.38 3.45 12.59
C ALA A 41 -3.83 2.11 12.04
N MET A 42 -3.62 2.01 10.73
CA MET A 42 -2.95 0.84 10.13
C MET A 42 -1.52 0.66 10.64
N LEU A 43 -0.76 1.75 10.78
CA LEU A 43 0.59 1.70 11.35
C LEU A 43 0.57 1.24 12.81
N VAL A 44 -0.34 1.79 13.61
CA VAL A 44 -0.52 1.37 15.01
C VAL A 44 -0.91 -0.11 15.09
N LEU A 45 -1.80 -0.60 14.22
CA LEU A 45 -2.18 -2.00 14.15
C LEU A 45 -0.97 -2.90 13.90
N VAL A 46 -0.13 -2.56 12.91
CA VAL A 46 1.10 -3.31 12.64
C VAL A 46 2.02 -3.30 13.86
N ASN A 47 2.15 -2.17 14.54
CA ASN A 47 2.93 -2.09 15.77
C ASN A 47 2.37 -3.03 16.85
N GLN A 48 1.04 -3.07 17.05
CA GLN A 48 0.40 -3.98 18.00
C GLN A 48 0.67 -5.46 17.67
N LEU A 49 0.64 -5.84 16.39
CA LEU A 49 0.96 -7.21 15.98
C LEU A 49 2.42 -7.55 16.27
N VAL A 50 3.35 -6.66 15.91
CA VAL A 50 4.79 -6.88 16.12
C VAL A 50 5.12 -6.97 17.61
N THR A 51 4.67 -6.00 18.42
CA THR A 51 4.93 -6.01 19.86
C THR A 51 4.16 -7.12 20.57
N GLY A 52 2.95 -7.46 20.10
CA GLY A 52 2.16 -8.55 20.65
C GLY A 52 2.83 -9.90 20.47
N ILE A 53 3.34 -10.20 19.26
CA ILE A 53 4.13 -11.40 18.98
C ILE A 53 5.42 -11.40 19.79
N TRP A 54 6.09 -10.25 19.92
CA TRP A 54 7.34 -10.14 20.67
C TRP A 54 7.19 -10.39 22.18
N LEU A 55 6.04 -10.01 22.76
CA LEU A 55 5.76 -10.09 24.19
C LEU A 55 5.01 -11.37 24.60
N THR A 56 4.69 -12.26 23.66
CA THR A 56 4.09 -13.58 23.90
C THR A 56 5.18 -14.64 23.98
#